data_AF-A0A5J4PBZ5-F1
#
_entry.id   AF-A0A5J4PBZ5-F1
#
_cell.length_a   1.000
_cell.length_b   1.000
_cell.length_c   1.000
_cell.angle_alpha   90.00
_cell.angle_beta   90.00
_cell.angle_gamma   90.00
#
_symmetry.space_group_name_H-M   'P 1'
#
loop_
_entity.id
_entity.type
_entity.pdbx_description
1 polymer ?
#
loop_
_entity_poly.entity_id
_entity_poly.type
_entity_poly.pdbx_seq_one_letter_code
_entity_poly.pdbx_strand_id
1 'polypeptide(L)' 'GRISKFYKESCLLEQEYVKDEKLTIAQFLNNHSKGLTVTAFKRFTLNAE' A
#
# COMPACT_ATOMS: atom_id res chain seq x y z
N GLY A 1 4.14 12.24 12.76
CA GLY A 1 3.74 11.65 14.06
C GLY A 1 3.69 10.13 13.96
N ARG A 2 3.86 9.40 15.07
CA ARG A 2 4.01 7.92 15.08
C ARG A 2 2.83 7.19 14.40
N ILE A 3 1.62 7.69 14.56
CA ILE A 3 0.40 7.15 13.92
C ILE A 3 0.45 7.27 12.40
N SER A 4 0.87 8.42 11.88
CA SER A 4 1.03 8.63 10.43
C SER A 4 2.11 7.72 9.83
N LYS A 5 3.18 7.41 10.58
CA LYS A 5 4.20 6.45 10.18
C LYS A 5 3.63 5.03 10.11
N PHE A 6 2.85 4.62 11.12
CA PHE A 6 2.17 3.32 11.12
C PHE A 6 1.29 3.11 9.90
N TYR A 7 0.49 4.12 9.50
CA TYR A 7 -0.34 4.00 8.28
C TYR A 7 0.50 3.79 7.03
N LYS A 8 1.61 4.53 6.87
CA LYS A 8 2.53 4.35 5.73
C LYS A 8 3.23 2.99 5.71
N GLU A 9 3.46 2.37 6.86
CA GLU A 9 4.20 1.10 6.95
C GLU A 9 3.28 -0.13 6.96
N SER A 10 2.10 -0.01 7.56
CA SER A 10 1.22 -1.16 7.84
C SER A 10 -0.06 -1.19 7.00
N CYS A 11 -0.48 -0.08 6.38
CA CYS A 11 -1.68 -0.06 5.55
C CYS A 11 -1.31 -0.05 4.07
N LEU A 12 -1.69 -1.14 3.36
CA LEU A 12 -1.36 -1.33 1.94
C LEU A 12 -1.73 -0.13 1.06
N LEU A 13 -2.87 0.51 1.30
CA LEU A 13 -3.34 1.63 0.46
C LEU A 13 -2.54 2.93 0.66
N GLU A 14 -2.03 3.14 1.87
CA GLU A 14 -1.28 4.35 2.27
C GLU A 14 0.23 4.20 2.07
N GLN A 15 0.68 3.00 1.71
CA GLN A 15 2.07 2.71 1.35
C GLN A 15 2.46 3.41 0.06
N GLU A 16 3.73 3.81 -0.01
CA GLU A 16 4.37 4.31 -1.22
C GLU A 16 4.47 3.19 -2.25
N TYR A 17 4.17 3.51 -3.50
CA TYR A 17 4.19 2.54 -4.57
C TYR A 17 5.64 2.19 -4.93
N VAL A 18 6.00 0.91 -4.85
CA VAL A 18 7.38 0.43 -5.02
C VAL A 18 8.02 0.82 -6.36
N LYS A 19 7.21 1.06 -7.42
CA LYS A 19 7.73 1.50 -8.72
C LYS A 19 7.74 3.02 -8.91
N ASP A 20 7.01 3.77 -8.09
CA ASP A 20 6.98 5.22 -8.10
C ASP A 20 6.66 5.74 -6.70
N GLU A 21 7.71 6.10 -5.97
CA GLU A 21 7.66 6.54 -4.58
C GLU A 21 6.86 7.86 -4.41
N LYS A 22 6.56 8.56 -5.50
CA LYS A 22 5.74 9.78 -5.49
C LYS A 22 4.25 9.51 -5.33
N LEU A 23 3.82 8.27 -5.56
CA LEU A 23 2.42 7.86 -5.52
C LEU A 23 2.18 6.87 -4.39
N THR A 24 1.01 6.94 -3.76
CA THR A 24 0.53 5.86 -2.90
C THR A 24 -0.14 4.76 -3.72
N ILE A 25 -0.24 3.56 -3.17
CA ILE A 25 -0.96 2.45 -3.82
C ILE A 25 -2.42 2.83 -4.09
N ALA A 26 -3.08 3.57 -3.18
CA ALA A 26 -4.44 4.09 -3.40
C ALA A 26 -4.52 5.03 -4.61
N GLN A 27 -3.56 5.94 -4.77
CA GLN A 27 -3.51 6.86 -5.91
C GLN A 27 -3.26 6.11 -7.21
N PHE A 28 -2.35 5.14 -7.19
CA PHE A 28 -2.08 4.28 -8.34
C PHE A 28 -3.34 3.52 -8.80
N LEU A 29 -4.08 2.91 -7.87
CA LEU A 29 -5.31 2.17 -8.19
C LEU A 29 -6.40 3.08 -8.78
N ASN A 30 -6.59 4.27 -8.19
CA ASN A 30 -7.56 5.25 -8.69
C ASN A 30 -7.19 5.81 -10.07
N ASN A 31 -5.90 6.00 -10.36
CA ASN A 31 -5.42 6.43 -11.68
C ASN A 31 -5.66 5.37 -12.75
N HIS A 32 -5.61 4.09 -12.39
CA HIS A 32 -5.88 2.99 -13.31
C HIS A 32 -7.38 2.83 -13.58
N SER A 33 -8.20 2.85 -12.53
CA SER A 33 -9.65 2.81 -12.64
C SER A 33 -10.31 3.45 -11.42
N LYS A 34 -11.22 4.38 -11.65
CA LYS A 34 -11.86 5.16 -10.59
C LYS A 34 -12.69 4.23 -9.69
N GLY A 35 -12.31 4.14 -8.41
CA GLY A 35 -12.98 3.27 -7.42
C GLY A 35 -12.39 1.87 -7.29
N LEU A 36 -11.29 1.56 -7.98
CA LEU A 36 -10.58 0.29 -7.81
C LEU A 36 -9.89 0.25 -6.44
N THR A 37 -10.17 -0.81 -5.67
CA THR A 37 -9.59 -1.00 -4.33
C THR A 37 -9.21 -2.46 -4.10
N VAL A 38 -8.26 -2.68 -3.20
CA VAL A 38 -7.84 -4.03 -2.78
C VAL A 38 -8.74 -4.48 -1.63
N THR A 39 -9.45 -5.60 -1.83
CA THR A 39 -10.34 -6.16 -0.81
C THR A 39 -9.60 -7.10 0.15
N ALA A 40 -8.61 -7.84 -0.34
CA ALA A 40 -7.77 -8.71 0.47
C ALA A 40 -6.42 -8.97 -0.21
N PHE A 41 -5.37 -9.17 0.58
CA PHE A 41 -4.08 -9.66 0.12
C PHE A 41 -3.51 -10.65 1.13
N LYS A 42 -2.69 -11.58 0.66
CA LYS A 42 -1.97 -12.54 1.51
C LYS A 42 -0.51 -12.55 1.12
N ARG A 43 0.37 -12.13 2.03
CA ARG A 43 1.82 -12.16 1.85
C ARG A 43 2.39 -13.38 2.57
N PHE A 44 3.10 -14.23 1.84
CA PHE A 44 3.87 -15.34 2.40
C PHE A 44 5.36 -15.05 2.26
N THR A 45 6.15 -15.43 3.25
CA THR A 45 7.61 -15.36 3.23
C THR A 45 8.15 -16.69 3.75
N LEU A 46 9.20 -17.21 3.11
CA LEU A 46 9.91 -18.41 3.55
C LEU A 46 10.86 -18.13 4.73
N ASN A 47 11.15 -16.85 4.98
CA ASN A 47 11.88 -16.43 6.16
C ASN A 47 10.90 -16.37 7.33
N ALA A 48 11.13 -17.22 8.33
CA ALA A 48 10.59 -17.04 9.67
C ALA A 48 11.49 -16.03 10.39
N GLU A 49 10.94 -14.88 10.75
CA GLU A 49 11.58 -13.98 11.72
C GLU A 49 11.22 -14.44 13.13
#